data_AF-S3KHI7-F1
#
_entry.id   AF-S3KHI7-F1
#
_cell.length_a   1.000
_cell.length_b   1.000
_cell.length_c   1.000
_cell.angle_alpha   90.00
_cell.angle_beta   90.00
_cell.angle_gamma   90.00
#
_symmetry.space_group_name_H-M   'P 1'
#
loop_
_entity.id
_entity.type
_entity.pdbx_description
1 polymer ?
#
loop_
_entity_poly.entity_id
_entity_poly.type
_entity_poly.pdbx_seq_one_letter_code
_entity_poly.pdbx_strand_id
1 'polypeptide(L)'
;MLSVFLFAQKAGVSKSSGEAKSTAAGLQPYMESLAKTLKTAAASEDRLKAGEALAPIQEQIGLYAEAAATYGSAASLAGVQTLRGQKLLLGSVRCSLSCGDVSGADFLLSTAFASASDTNIKASVKLYALWSWIIKVQTEKELEGPVSVLQTYVSAQDMLSVRPALLLTLYRITGEKKWAQKLQSDFPDSPEAAVCAGNARLLPAPFWFFFNPAPFPIQAEGS
;
A
#
# COMPACT_ATOMS: atom_id res chain seq x y z
N MET A 1 -0.54 9.70 13.08
CA MET A 1 -0.35 8.29 12.68
C MET A 1 -0.35 8.23 11.16
N LEU A 2 0.77 7.82 10.55
CA LEU A 2 0.72 7.40 9.15
C LEU A 2 0.09 6.01 9.13
N SER A 3 -1.20 5.94 8.84
CA SER A 3 -1.82 4.67 8.49
C SER A 3 -1.20 4.22 7.18
N VAL A 4 -0.44 3.12 7.22
CA VAL A 4 -0.11 2.34 6.03
C VAL A 4 -1.45 1.80 5.55
N PHE A 5 -2.13 2.54 4.67
CA PHE A 5 -3.40 2.13 4.08
C PHE A 5 -3.14 0.96 3.15
N LEU A 6 -3.09 -0.24 3.74
CA LEU A 6 -3.32 -1.49 3.05
C LEU A 6 -4.83 -1.63 2.83
N PHE A 7 -5.24 -1.44 1.57
CA PHE A 7 -6.15 -2.31 0.84
C PHE A 7 -7.20 -3.04 1.67
N ALA A 8 -8.21 -2.32 2.15
CA ALA A 8 -9.32 -2.89 2.88
C ALA A 8 -10.63 -2.29 2.38
N GLN A 9 -11.33 -3.00 1.49
CA GLN A 9 -12.74 -2.74 1.23
C GLN A 9 -13.58 -3.59 2.20
N LYS A 10 -14.50 -2.95 2.93
CA LYS A 10 -15.39 -3.63 3.90
C LYS A 10 -16.19 -4.73 3.18
N ALA A 11 -16.08 -5.96 3.66
CA ALA A 11 -16.83 -7.08 3.10
C ALA A 11 -18.26 -7.05 3.66
N GLY A 12 -19.22 -6.63 2.83
CA GLY A 12 -20.64 -6.82 3.10
C GLY A 12 -21.52 -5.60 2.82
N VAL A 13 -21.94 -5.44 1.55
CA VAL A 13 -23.36 -5.34 1.15
C VAL A 13 -23.46 -5.91 -0.27
N SER A 14 -24.14 -7.04 -0.43
CA SER A 14 -24.65 -7.48 -1.72
C SER A 14 -26.06 -6.89 -1.92
N LYS A 15 -26.34 -6.48 -3.17
CA LYS A 15 -27.60 -5.94 -3.72
C LYS A 15 -27.90 -4.45 -3.49
N SER A 16 -27.33 -3.60 -4.34
CA SER A 16 -28.14 -2.65 -5.12
C SER A 16 -27.45 -2.40 -6.48
N SER A 17 -28.03 -2.89 -7.57
CA SER A 17 -27.60 -2.62 -8.95
C SER A 17 -27.97 -1.21 -9.43
N GLY A 18 -28.14 -0.26 -8.49
CA GLY A 18 -28.62 1.11 -8.74
C GLY A 18 -27.71 2.22 -8.25
N GLU A 19 -26.86 2.01 -7.24
CA GLU A 19 -26.06 3.09 -6.62
C GLU A 19 -24.61 3.19 -7.12
N ALA A 20 -24.06 2.12 -7.71
CA ALA A 20 -22.69 2.14 -8.25
C ALA A 20 -22.52 3.01 -9.51
N LYS A 21 -23.62 3.38 -10.20
CA LYS A 21 -23.58 4.24 -11.39
C LYS A 21 -23.53 5.74 -11.07
N SER A 22 -24.01 6.18 -9.89
CA SER A 22 -24.08 7.62 -9.57
C SER A 22 -22.77 8.18 -9.01
N THR A 23 -21.97 7.37 -8.30
CA THR A 23 -20.65 7.77 -7.77
C THR A 23 -19.57 7.75 -8.85
N ALA A 24 -19.58 6.75 -9.75
CA ALA A 24 -18.63 6.69 -10.86
C ALA A 24 -18.77 7.87 -11.84
N ALA A 25 -20.01 8.33 -12.08
CA ALA A 25 -20.29 9.46 -12.96
C ALA A 25 -19.79 10.82 -12.41
N GLY A 26 -19.67 10.98 -11.09
CA GLY A 26 -19.13 12.19 -10.45
C GLY A 26 -17.61 12.12 -10.19
N LEU A 27 -17.05 10.94 -10.02
CA LEU A 27 -15.62 10.74 -9.75
C LEU A 27 -14.74 11.06 -10.96
N GLN A 28 -15.13 10.61 -12.16
CA GLN A 28 -14.38 10.85 -13.38
C GLN A 28 -14.19 12.35 -13.69
N PRO A 29 -15.25 13.19 -13.76
CA PRO A 29 -15.07 14.63 -14.01
C PRO A 29 -14.31 15.33 -12.88
N TYR A 30 -14.44 14.86 -11.63
CA TYR A 30 -13.67 15.38 -10.51
C TYR A 30 -12.17 15.07 -10.66
N MET A 31 -11.80 13.84 -10.99
CA MET A 31 -10.42 13.43 -11.25
C MET A 31 -9.82 14.22 -12.43
N GLU A 32 -10.60 14.43 -13.50
CA GLU A 32 -10.18 15.25 -14.64
C GLU A 32 -9.93 16.71 -14.25
N SER A 33 -10.77 17.27 -13.37
CA SER A 33 -10.57 18.63 -12.85
C SER A 33 -9.29 18.75 -12.02
N LEU A 34 -8.98 17.75 -11.19
CA LEU A 34 -7.74 17.69 -10.41
C LEU A 34 -6.53 17.50 -11.32
N ALA A 35 -6.62 16.60 -12.31
CA ALA A 35 -5.55 16.36 -13.28
C ALA A 35 -5.26 17.61 -14.13
N LYS A 36 -6.30 18.37 -14.50
CA LYS A 36 -6.15 19.66 -15.17
C LYS A 36 -5.45 20.66 -14.26
N THR A 37 -5.91 20.80 -13.02
CA THR A 37 -5.32 21.72 -12.03
C THR A 37 -3.84 21.41 -11.80
N LEU A 38 -3.48 20.14 -11.63
CA LEU A 38 -2.11 19.66 -11.48
C LEU A 38 -1.20 20.10 -12.65
N LYS A 39 -1.74 20.15 -13.88
CA LYS A 39 -0.99 20.51 -15.09
C LYS A 39 -0.95 22.01 -15.37
N THR A 40 -2.04 22.74 -15.10
CA THR A 40 -2.23 24.10 -15.63
C THR A 40 -2.27 25.19 -14.57
N ALA A 41 -2.37 24.87 -13.27
CA ALA A 41 -2.43 25.91 -12.25
C ALA A 41 -1.10 26.68 -12.13
N ALA A 42 -1.19 28.01 -12.01
CA ALA A 42 -0.02 28.89 -11.95
C ALA A 42 0.77 28.70 -10.64
N ALA A 43 0.07 28.57 -9.52
CA ALA A 43 0.69 28.34 -8.22
C ALA A 43 1.17 26.89 -8.08
N SER A 44 2.41 26.69 -7.62
CA SER A 44 2.95 25.36 -7.33
C SER A 44 2.20 24.65 -6.20
N GLU A 45 1.72 25.39 -5.19
CA GLU A 45 0.96 24.82 -4.07
C GLU A 45 -0.42 24.30 -4.51
N ASP A 46 -1.08 24.95 -5.47
CA ASP A 46 -2.37 24.47 -6.00
C ASP A 46 -2.18 23.18 -6.82
N ARG A 47 -1.10 23.11 -7.60
CA ARG A 47 -0.70 21.87 -8.29
C ARG A 47 -0.39 20.76 -7.29
N LEU A 48 0.32 21.08 -6.21
CA LEU A 48 0.66 20.13 -5.17
C LEU A 48 -0.60 19.56 -4.51
N LYS A 49 -1.51 20.42 -4.04
CA LYS A 49 -2.79 20.01 -3.44
C LYS A 49 -3.62 19.16 -4.39
N ALA A 50 -3.66 19.51 -5.68
CA ALA A 50 -4.34 18.71 -6.68
C ALA A 50 -3.73 17.30 -6.81
N GLY A 51 -2.40 17.20 -6.79
CA GLY A 51 -1.70 15.92 -6.80
C GLY A 51 -1.94 15.08 -5.53
N GLU A 52 -1.91 15.71 -4.35
CA GLU A 52 -2.20 15.07 -3.07
C GLU A 52 -3.64 14.54 -2.97
N ALA A 53 -4.59 15.21 -3.64
CA ALA A 53 -5.97 14.77 -3.70
C ALA A 53 -6.19 13.66 -4.76
N LEU A 54 -5.53 13.78 -5.92
CA LEU A 54 -5.74 12.87 -7.05
C LEU A 54 -5.09 11.50 -6.85
N ALA A 55 -3.87 11.45 -6.33
CA ALA A 55 -3.11 10.19 -6.23
C ALA A 55 -3.80 9.12 -5.36
N PRO A 56 -4.34 9.44 -4.16
CA PRO A 56 -5.08 8.46 -3.37
C PRO A 56 -6.36 7.96 -4.05
N ILE A 57 -7.05 8.81 -4.81
CA ILE A 57 -8.25 8.40 -5.56
C ILE A 57 -7.87 7.38 -6.63
N GLN A 58 -6.84 7.68 -7.42
CA GLN A 58 -6.31 6.76 -8.44
C GLN A 58 -5.88 5.42 -7.83
N GLU A 59 -5.18 5.47 -6.69
CA GLU A 59 -4.76 4.29 -5.94
C GLU A 59 -5.96 3.43 -5.48
N GLN A 60 -7.01 4.05 -4.94
CA GLN A 60 -8.19 3.35 -4.43
C GLN A 60 -9.02 2.66 -5.51
N ILE A 61 -8.99 3.17 -6.73
CA ILE A 61 -9.70 2.56 -7.88
C ILE A 61 -8.80 1.62 -8.70
N GLY A 62 -7.55 1.40 -8.27
CA GLY A 62 -6.61 0.46 -8.89
C GLY A 62 -5.81 1.02 -10.07
N LEU A 63 -5.85 2.33 -10.33
CA LEU A 63 -5.01 3.01 -11.33
C LEU A 63 -3.60 3.26 -10.76
N TYR A 64 -2.89 2.18 -10.42
CA TYR A 64 -1.63 2.25 -9.69
C TYR A 64 -0.50 2.93 -10.48
N ALA A 65 -0.42 2.74 -11.79
CA ALA A 65 0.62 3.38 -12.60
C ALA A 65 0.43 4.91 -12.64
N GLU A 66 -0.82 5.36 -12.80
CA GLU A 66 -1.20 6.77 -12.77
C GLU A 66 -1.02 7.38 -11.38
N ALA A 67 -1.40 6.62 -10.33
CA ALA A 67 -1.19 7.02 -8.94
C ALA A 67 0.30 7.22 -8.64
N ALA A 68 1.17 6.30 -9.10
CA ALA A 68 2.61 6.42 -8.93
C ALA A 68 3.15 7.71 -9.57
N ALA A 69 2.79 7.98 -10.82
CA ALA A 69 3.20 9.20 -11.52
C ALA A 69 2.68 10.48 -10.82
N THR A 70 1.45 10.45 -10.32
CA THR A 70 0.84 11.60 -9.63
C THR A 70 1.49 11.86 -8.28
N TYR A 71 1.75 10.80 -7.49
CA TYR A 71 2.52 10.90 -6.24
C TYR A 71 3.94 11.44 -6.48
N GLY A 72 4.64 10.95 -7.51
CA GLY A 72 5.98 11.44 -7.86
C GLY A 72 5.99 12.91 -8.28
N SER A 73 4.97 13.34 -9.04
CA SER A 73 4.79 14.74 -9.44
C SER A 73 4.51 15.64 -8.23
N ALA A 74 3.62 15.20 -7.33
CA ALA A 74 3.32 15.91 -6.10
C ALA A 74 4.56 16.00 -5.18
N ALA A 75 5.30 14.91 -5.03
CA ALA A 75 6.53 14.92 -4.23
C ALA A 75 7.58 15.90 -4.77
N SER A 76 7.70 16.01 -6.10
CA SER A 76 8.61 16.96 -6.74
C SER A 76 8.22 18.41 -6.44
N LEU A 77 6.92 18.72 -6.45
CA LEU A 77 6.40 20.04 -6.08
C LEU A 77 6.59 20.35 -4.59
N ALA A 78 6.44 19.36 -3.71
CA ALA A 78 6.65 19.50 -2.27
C ALA A 78 8.14 19.58 -1.87
N GLY A 79 9.05 19.23 -2.78
CA GLY A 79 10.47 19.03 -2.50
C GLY A 79 10.72 17.63 -1.92
N VAL A 80 11.40 16.78 -2.70
CA VAL A 80 11.61 15.34 -2.41
C VAL A 80 12.35 15.05 -1.10
N GLN A 81 13.15 16.00 -0.61
CA GLN A 81 13.89 15.87 0.65
C GLN A 81 13.09 16.31 1.88
N THR A 82 11.92 16.94 1.69
CA THR A 82 11.06 17.32 2.80
C THR A 82 10.27 16.11 3.31
N LEU A 83 9.84 16.12 4.57
CA LEU A 83 8.99 15.07 5.12
C LEU A 83 7.70 14.88 4.29
N ARG A 84 7.11 15.98 3.78
CA ARG A 84 5.92 15.94 2.91
C ARG A 84 6.24 15.24 1.59
N GLY A 85 7.33 15.63 0.93
CA GLY A 85 7.79 15.00 -0.31
C GLY A 85 8.13 13.52 -0.15
N GLN A 86 8.82 13.14 0.93
CA GLN A 86 9.16 11.74 1.21
C GLN A 86 7.91 10.87 1.44
N LYS A 87 6.88 11.37 2.12
CA LYS A 87 5.60 10.66 2.27
C LYS A 87 4.91 10.42 0.93
N LEU A 88 4.94 11.41 0.04
CA LEU A 88 4.39 11.30 -1.30
C LEU A 88 5.19 10.30 -2.15
N LEU A 89 6.52 10.34 -2.08
CA LEU A 89 7.38 9.35 -2.75
C LEU A 89 7.12 7.92 -2.26
N LEU A 90 6.86 7.71 -0.97
CA LEU A 90 6.46 6.39 -0.47
C LEU A 90 5.13 5.93 -1.08
N GLY A 91 4.19 6.84 -1.34
CA GLY A 91 2.98 6.56 -2.12
C GLY A 91 3.33 6.11 -3.54
N SER A 92 4.26 6.81 -4.19
CA SER A 92 4.76 6.43 -5.52
C SER A 92 5.38 5.04 -5.53
N VAL A 93 6.29 4.73 -4.59
CA VAL A 93 6.94 3.43 -4.48
C VAL A 93 5.90 2.32 -4.28
N ARG A 94 4.95 2.52 -3.36
CA ARG A 94 3.89 1.54 -3.11
C ARG A 94 3.05 1.26 -4.36
N CYS A 95 2.69 2.31 -5.10
CA CYS A 95 1.92 2.18 -6.33
C CYS A 95 2.73 1.50 -7.44
N SER A 96 4.02 1.83 -7.61
CA SER A 96 4.93 1.15 -8.53
C SER A 96 5.03 -0.35 -8.24
N LEU A 97 5.22 -0.74 -6.96
CA LEU A 97 5.20 -2.15 -6.57
C LEU A 97 3.85 -2.81 -6.86
N SER A 98 2.75 -2.06 -6.66
CA SER A 98 1.39 -2.56 -6.89
C SER A 98 1.08 -2.80 -8.36
N CYS A 99 1.64 -2.02 -9.31
CA CYS A 99 1.51 -2.29 -10.74
C CYS A 99 2.62 -3.21 -11.31
N GLY A 100 3.54 -3.69 -10.48
CA GLY A 100 4.65 -4.55 -10.91
C GLY A 100 5.86 -3.80 -11.50
N ASP A 101 5.89 -2.46 -11.43
CA ASP A 101 7.07 -1.66 -11.77
C ASP A 101 8.11 -1.71 -10.63
N VAL A 102 8.75 -2.87 -10.49
CA VAL A 102 9.74 -3.10 -9.44
C VAL A 102 11.00 -2.26 -9.67
N SER A 103 11.41 -2.08 -10.94
CA SER A 103 12.58 -1.28 -11.30
C SER A 103 12.42 0.19 -10.91
N GLY A 104 11.26 0.80 -11.17
CA GLY A 104 10.96 2.16 -10.75
C GLY A 104 10.92 2.29 -9.22
N ALA A 105 10.33 1.32 -8.53
CA ALA A 105 10.30 1.29 -7.07
C ALA A 105 11.72 1.25 -6.46
N ASP A 106 12.59 0.37 -6.96
CA ASP A 106 13.97 0.25 -6.45
C ASP A 106 14.82 1.49 -6.69
N PHE A 107 14.65 2.11 -7.86
CA PHE A 107 15.34 3.35 -8.19
C PHE A 107 14.97 4.44 -7.17
N LEU A 108 13.68 4.62 -6.88
CA LEU A 108 13.21 5.59 -5.88
C LEU A 108 13.69 5.25 -4.48
N LEU A 109 13.63 3.97 -4.07
CA LEU A 109 14.10 3.51 -2.76
C LEU A 109 15.60 3.79 -2.56
N SER A 110 16.41 3.62 -3.61
CA SER A 110 17.86 3.78 -3.56
C SER A 110 18.31 5.25 -3.61
N THR A 111 17.55 6.12 -4.28
CA THR A 111 17.97 7.50 -4.55
C THR A 111 17.30 8.55 -3.67
N ALA A 112 16.03 8.35 -3.31
CA ALA A 112 15.21 9.43 -2.76
C ALA A 112 15.20 9.47 -1.22
N PHE A 113 15.63 8.39 -0.56
CA PHE A 113 15.51 8.25 0.91
C PHE A 113 16.83 8.20 1.66
N ALA A 114 17.97 8.44 0.98
CA ALA A 114 19.30 8.40 1.60
C ALA A 114 19.44 9.37 2.79
N SER A 115 18.72 10.50 2.75
CA SER A 115 18.72 11.55 3.78
C SER A 115 17.57 11.42 4.79
N ALA A 116 16.71 10.40 4.68
CA ALA A 116 15.52 10.29 5.51
C ALA A 116 15.91 10.23 7.00
N SER A 117 15.36 11.14 7.81
CA SER A 117 15.60 11.19 9.26
C SER A 117 14.45 10.58 10.05
N ASP A 118 13.22 10.69 9.54
CA ASP A 118 12.00 10.19 10.18
C ASP A 118 11.95 8.66 10.25
N THR A 119 11.70 8.14 11.45
CA THR A 119 11.69 6.70 11.73
C THR A 119 10.61 5.96 10.96
N ASN A 120 9.43 6.56 10.73
CA ASN A 120 8.35 5.91 9.98
C ASN A 120 8.65 5.85 8.49
N ILE A 121 9.32 6.87 7.96
CA ILE A 121 9.83 6.86 6.58
C ILE A 121 10.84 5.72 6.43
N LYS A 122 11.83 5.63 7.33
CA LYS A 122 12.82 4.55 7.32
C LYS A 122 12.19 3.15 7.41
N ALA A 123 11.20 2.98 8.27
CA ALA A 123 10.48 1.71 8.42
C ALA A 123 9.73 1.33 7.14
N SER A 124 9.08 2.31 6.49
CA SER A 124 8.36 2.11 5.22
C SER A 124 9.30 1.81 4.06
N VAL A 125 10.46 2.47 3.99
CA VAL A 125 11.52 2.16 3.01
C VAL A 125 12.01 0.72 3.18
N LYS A 126 12.28 0.28 4.42
CA LYS A 126 12.67 -1.11 4.71
C LYS A 126 11.59 -2.11 4.31
N LEU A 127 10.32 -1.81 4.60
CA LEU A 127 9.19 -2.65 4.21
C LEU A 127 9.08 -2.77 2.68
N TYR A 128 9.12 -1.66 1.96
CA TYR A 128 8.97 -1.67 0.50
C TYR A 128 10.17 -2.27 -0.23
N ALA A 129 11.38 -2.12 0.29
CA ALA A 129 12.56 -2.83 -0.23
C ALA A 129 12.41 -4.35 -0.04
N LEU A 130 11.85 -4.78 1.08
CA LEU A 130 11.57 -6.19 1.33
C LEU A 130 10.46 -6.73 0.42
N TRP A 131 9.40 -5.96 0.19
CA TRP A 131 8.36 -6.30 -0.78
C TRP A 131 8.90 -6.36 -2.21
N SER A 132 9.75 -5.43 -2.61
CA SER A 132 10.47 -5.48 -3.90
C SER A 132 11.25 -6.78 -4.04
N TRP A 133 12.00 -7.17 -3.00
CA TRP A 133 12.73 -8.45 -3.00
C TRP A 133 11.78 -9.64 -3.17
N ILE A 134 10.67 -9.68 -2.43
CA ILE A 134 9.70 -10.78 -2.52
C ILE A 134 9.08 -10.89 -3.91
N ILE A 135 8.74 -9.77 -4.57
CA ILE A 135 8.17 -9.81 -5.94
C ILE A 135 9.12 -10.46 -6.95
N LYS A 136 10.43 -10.30 -6.75
CA LYS A 136 11.46 -10.81 -7.67
C LYS A 136 11.78 -12.29 -7.49
N VAL A 137 11.35 -12.89 -6.38
CA VAL A 137 11.58 -14.30 -6.07
C VAL A 137 10.89 -15.18 -7.12
N GLN A 138 11.62 -16.15 -7.67
CA GLN A 138 11.09 -17.09 -8.67
C GLN A 138 10.90 -18.50 -8.11
N THR A 139 11.54 -18.82 -6.98
CA THR A 139 11.51 -20.16 -6.38
C THR A 139 11.20 -20.10 -4.88
N GLU A 140 10.61 -21.16 -4.33
CA GLU A 140 10.33 -21.24 -2.88
C GLU A 140 11.61 -21.11 -2.03
N LYS A 141 12.73 -21.64 -2.53
CA LYS A 141 14.03 -21.56 -1.85
C LYS A 141 14.53 -20.11 -1.72
N GLU A 142 14.31 -19.29 -2.75
CA GLU A 142 14.67 -17.86 -2.72
C GLU A 142 13.82 -17.07 -1.71
N LEU A 143 12.67 -17.61 -1.28
CA LEU A 143 11.78 -16.98 -0.32
C LEU A 143 12.28 -17.09 1.14
N GLU A 144 13.19 -18.03 1.43
CA GLU A 144 13.76 -18.23 2.77
C GLU A 144 14.46 -16.97 3.29
N GLY A 145 15.22 -16.29 2.43
CA GLY A 145 15.91 -15.04 2.74
C GLY A 145 14.96 -13.91 3.17
N PRO A 146 14.00 -13.51 2.32
CA PRO A 146 12.99 -12.52 2.67
C PRO A 146 12.18 -12.88 3.91
N VAL A 147 11.81 -14.15 4.10
CA VAL A 147 11.03 -14.60 5.28
C VAL A 147 11.83 -14.44 6.56
N SER A 148 13.12 -14.79 6.56
CA SER A 148 14.00 -14.58 7.72
C SER A 148 14.12 -13.08 8.10
N VAL A 149 14.24 -12.20 7.09
CA VAL A 149 14.26 -10.75 7.31
C VAL A 149 12.91 -10.23 7.83
N LEU A 150 11.78 -10.71 7.30
CA LEU A 150 10.45 -10.38 7.80
C LEU A 150 10.31 -10.71 9.29
N GLN A 151 10.72 -11.91 9.71
CA GLN A 151 10.64 -12.34 11.12
C GLN A 151 11.52 -11.47 12.03
N THR A 152 12.71 -11.09 11.56
CA THR A 152 13.59 -10.17 12.27
C THR A 152 12.93 -8.79 12.44
N TYR A 153 12.34 -8.25 11.37
CA TYR A 153 11.67 -6.95 11.41
C TYR A 153 10.42 -6.91 12.29
N VAL A 154 9.68 -8.01 12.40
CA VAL A 154 8.53 -8.08 13.33
C VAL A 154 8.95 -7.83 14.78
N SER A 155 10.15 -8.29 15.16
CA SER A 155 10.68 -8.13 16.52
C SER A 155 11.39 -6.79 16.74
N ALA A 156 11.65 -6.04 15.67
CA ALA A 156 12.39 -4.79 15.74
C ALA A 156 11.50 -3.62 16.21
N GLN A 157 12.04 -2.77 17.10
CA GLN A 157 11.32 -1.64 17.68
C GLN A 157 11.11 -0.50 16.68
N ASP A 158 12.09 -0.27 15.78
CA ASP A 158 12.03 0.75 14.74
C ASP A 158 11.03 0.43 13.62
N MET A 159 10.54 -0.82 13.57
CA MET A 159 9.55 -1.30 12.61
C MET A 159 8.11 -1.31 13.16
N LEU A 160 7.88 -0.78 14.37
CA LEU A 160 6.56 -0.80 15.03
C LEU A 160 5.44 -0.24 14.14
N SER A 161 5.71 0.85 13.41
CA SER A 161 4.72 1.53 12.57
C SER A 161 4.28 0.74 11.34
N VAL A 162 5.09 -0.23 10.90
CA VAL A 162 4.81 -1.09 9.74
C VAL A 162 4.61 -2.55 10.15
N ARG A 163 4.63 -2.84 11.45
CA ARG A 163 4.49 -4.21 11.99
C ARG A 163 3.19 -4.90 11.58
N PRO A 164 2.04 -4.21 11.50
CA PRO A 164 0.82 -4.84 10.96
C PRO A 164 1.00 -5.38 9.55
N ALA A 165 1.61 -4.60 8.66
CA ALA A 165 1.92 -4.99 7.29
C ALA A 165 2.89 -6.18 7.25
N LEU A 166 3.95 -6.17 8.08
CA LEU A 166 4.91 -7.28 8.18
C LEU A 166 4.24 -8.59 8.61
N LEU A 167 3.39 -8.55 9.64
CA LEU A 167 2.66 -9.72 10.15
C LEU A 167 1.68 -10.27 9.11
N LEU A 168 0.97 -9.39 8.40
CA LEU A 168 0.10 -9.80 7.30
C LEU A 168 0.89 -10.44 6.15
N THR A 169 2.02 -9.85 5.75
CA THR A 169 2.89 -10.42 4.71
C THR A 169 3.41 -11.80 5.14
N LEU A 170 3.85 -11.98 6.38
CA LEU A 170 4.27 -13.29 6.92
C LEU A 170 3.13 -14.30 6.91
N TYR A 171 1.93 -13.91 7.34
CA TYR A 171 0.77 -14.79 7.31
C TYR A 171 0.44 -15.24 5.88
N ARG A 172 0.49 -14.32 4.91
CA ARG A 172 0.21 -14.62 3.49
C ARG A 172 1.26 -15.52 2.85
N ILE A 173 2.54 -15.33 3.18
CA ILE A 173 3.63 -16.12 2.63
C ILE A 173 3.69 -17.53 3.27
N THR A 174 3.62 -17.59 4.60
CA THR A 174 3.84 -18.85 5.34
C THR A 174 2.57 -19.67 5.57
N GLY A 175 1.40 -19.03 5.50
CA GLY A 175 0.12 -19.64 5.89
C GLY A 175 -0.04 -19.91 7.40
N GLU A 176 0.96 -19.57 8.22
CA GLU A 176 0.94 -19.90 9.65
C GLU A 176 -0.01 -18.99 10.43
N LYS A 177 -1.06 -19.58 11.03
CA LYS A 177 -2.10 -18.86 11.78
C LYS A 177 -1.57 -18.05 12.98
N LYS A 178 -0.40 -18.40 13.51
CA LYS A 178 0.24 -17.67 14.63
C LYS A 178 0.45 -16.18 14.31
N TRP A 179 0.77 -15.86 13.05
CA TRP A 179 1.00 -14.47 12.62
C TRP A 179 -0.31 -13.68 12.57
N ALA A 180 -1.38 -14.29 12.08
CA ALA A 180 -2.71 -13.68 12.07
C ALA A 180 -3.27 -13.48 13.49
N GLN A 181 -3.02 -14.42 14.41
CA GLN A 181 -3.39 -14.30 15.82
C GLN A 181 -2.61 -13.17 16.50
N LYS A 182 -1.29 -13.10 16.27
CA LYS A 182 -0.44 -12.02 16.79
C LYS A 182 -0.89 -10.65 16.27
N LEU A 183 -1.24 -10.55 14.99
CA LEU A 183 -1.75 -9.33 14.38
C LEU A 183 -3.07 -8.86 15.03
N GLN A 184 -4.02 -9.77 15.24
CA GLN A 184 -5.30 -9.45 15.86
C GLN A 184 -5.17 -9.10 17.35
N SER A 185 -4.22 -9.71 18.07
CA SER A 185 -3.95 -9.41 19.47
C SER A 185 -3.23 -8.08 19.66
N ASP A 186 -2.15 -7.85 18.89
CA ASP A 186 -1.27 -6.70 19.10
C ASP A 186 -1.77 -5.44 18.38
N PHE A 187 -2.57 -5.59 17.31
CA PHE A 187 -3.05 -4.48 16.46
C PHE A 187 -4.51 -4.67 15.99
N PRO A 188 -5.49 -4.77 16.92
CA PRO A 188 -6.88 -5.07 16.57
C PRO A 188 -7.54 -4.03 15.65
N ASP A 189 -7.16 -2.75 15.78
CA ASP A 189 -7.75 -1.64 15.02
C ASP A 189 -7.10 -1.45 13.64
N SER A 190 -6.13 -2.28 13.26
CA SER A 190 -5.43 -2.13 12.00
C SER A 190 -6.26 -2.69 10.83
N PRO A 191 -6.15 -2.09 9.63
CA PRO A 191 -6.83 -2.62 8.44
C PRO A 191 -6.36 -4.06 8.12
N GLU A 192 -5.09 -4.38 8.41
CA GLU A 192 -4.54 -5.72 8.22
C GLU A 192 -5.19 -6.76 9.16
N ALA A 193 -5.46 -6.39 10.41
CA ALA A 193 -6.21 -7.25 11.33
C ALA A 193 -7.64 -7.50 10.83
N ALA A 194 -8.30 -6.46 10.28
CA ALA A 194 -9.61 -6.61 9.65
C ALA A 194 -9.59 -7.54 8.42
N VAL A 195 -8.50 -7.53 7.64
CA VAL A 195 -8.29 -8.49 6.53
C VAL A 195 -8.14 -9.92 7.06
N CYS A 196 -7.36 -10.14 8.12
CA CYS A 196 -7.22 -11.45 8.74
C CYS A 196 -8.52 -11.97 9.37
N ALA A 197 -9.35 -11.09 9.90
CA ALA A 197 -10.67 -11.43 10.44
C ALA A 197 -11.75 -11.67 9.36
N GLY A 198 -11.44 -11.39 8.08
CA GLY A 198 -12.40 -11.52 6.97
C GLY A 198 -13.38 -10.33 6.84
N ASN A 199 -13.23 -9.30 7.66
CA ASN A 199 -14.06 -8.09 7.63
C ASN A 199 -13.67 -7.12 6.51
N ALA A 200 -12.47 -7.30 5.95
CA ALA A 200 -11.95 -6.52 4.84
C ALA A 200 -11.31 -7.41 3.78
N ARG A 201 -11.27 -6.91 2.54
CA ARG A 201 -10.59 -7.57 1.42
C ARG A 201 -9.47 -6.69 0.88
N LEU A 202 -8.36 -7.34 0.54
CA LEU A 202 -7.27 -6.74 -0.24
C LEU A 202 -7.80 -6.39 -1.62
N LEU A 203 -7.49 -5.20 -2.12
CA LEU A 203 -7.71 -4.88 -3.52
C LEU A 203 -6.81 -5.79 -4.37
N PRO A 204 -7.26 -6.15 -5.58
CA PRO A 204 -6.41 -6.87 -6.51
C PRO A 204 -5.19 -6.00 -6.83
N ALA A 205 -4.01 -6.44 -6.41
CA ALA A 205 -2.74 -5.91 -6.84
C ALA A 205 -1.83 -7.10 -7.17
N PRO A 206 -1.08 -7.06 -8.29
CA PRO A 206 -0.06 -8.04 -8.64
C PRO A 206 0.77 -8.54 -7.45
N PHE A 207 1.15 -7.64 -6.53
CA PHE A 207 1.86 -7.99 -5.31
C PHE A 207 1.15 -9.10 -4.50
N TRP A 208 -0.16 -9.02 -4.30
CA TRP A 208 -0.93 -9.97 -3.51
C TRP A 208 -1.29 -11.26 -4.26
N PHE A 209 -1.15 -11.27 -5.59
CA PHE A 209 -1.63 -12.37 -6.42
C PHE A 209 -0.76 -13.63 -6.34
N PHE A 210 0.52 -13.46 -6.00
CA PHE A 210 1.48 -14.57 -5.91
C PHE A 210 1.51 -15.27 -4.54
N PHE A 211 0.84 -14.71 -3.53
CA PHE A 211 0.74 -15.35 -2.23
C PHE A 211 -0.49 -16.26 -2.21
N ASN A 212 -0.23 -17.56 -2.28
CA ASN A 212 -1.23 -18.63 -2.22
C ASN A 212 -2.30 -18.29 -1.16
N PRO A 213 -3.60 -18.23 -1.52
CA PRO A 213 -4.62 -18.08 -0.51
C PRO A 213 -4.58 -19.35 0.34
N ALA A 214 -4.08 -19.25 1.57
CA ALA A 214 -4.70 -20.02 2.64
C ALA A 214 -6.21 -19.80 2.44
N PRO A 215 -7.01 -20.87 2.28
CA PRO A 215 -8.41 -20.73 1.92
C PRO A 215 -8.97 -19.76 2.94
N PHE A 216 -9.41 -18.60 2.44
CA PHE A 216 -10.24 -17.72 3.23
C PHE A 216 -11.26 -18.65 3.88
N PRO A 217 -11.47 -18.63 5.20
CA PRO A 217 -12.66 -19.23 5.74
C PRO A 217 -13.80 -18.44 5.10
N ILE A 218 -14.28 -18.94 3.96
CA ILE A 218 -15.68 -18.85 3.62
C ILE A 218 -16.30 -19.40 4.89
N GLN A 219 -17.00 -18.54 5.61
CA GLN A 219 -17.90 -19.00 6.66
C GLN A 219 -18.84 -19.99 5.98
N ALA A 220 -18.46 -21.26 6.03
CA ALA A 220 -19.32 -22.39 5.93
C ALA A 220 -19.42 -22.86 7.37
N GLU A 221 -20.67 -22.90 7.82
CA GLU A 221 -21.21 -23.60 8.99
C GLU A 221 -21.46 -22.77 10.25
N GLY A 222 -22.71 -22.88 10.70
CA GLY A 222 -23.38 -22.08 11.72
C GLY A 222 -24.82 -21.80 11.27
N SER A 223 -25.62 -22.85 10.99
CA SER A 223 -26.58 -23.49 11.92
C SER A 223 -27.98 -22.89 11.81
#